data_AF-A0A959FPN8-F1
#
_entry.id   AF-A0A959FPN8-F1
#
_cell.length_a   1.000
_cell.length_b   1.000
_cell.length_c   1.000
_cell.angle_alpha   90.00
_cell.angle_beta   90.00
_cell.angle_gamma   90.00
#
_symmetry.space_group_name_H-M   'P 1'
#
loop_
_entity.id
_entity.type
_entity.pdbx_description
1 polymer ?
#
loop_
_entity_poly.entity_id
_entity_poly.type
_entity_poly.pdbx_seq_one_letter_code
_entity_poly.pdbx_strand_id
1 'polypeptide(L)'
;SDPADTALRQQITGLWEAVEWSWFRNGTLPYLLWHWSPTNQFAINLPLRGWNEVMIVYILGLASPTHPIPASLYHTGWAGRDDFTNGFSYYGQLLPLGSGLGGPLFFTHYSYIGFNPWGIKDDYANYFLQGRSQTLINRAFCENNAAGYVGYSDVCWGLTASDDPFGYLAHEPRASRDNGTITPTAALSSMPYAPHESIAAMKHFYREHGEQLWGPMGFYDAFNLTENWFATSYLAIDQGPIICMIENYRSGLLWNLFMSNPEIDVALDAAGFMEDPTIINDVEDIREGAVTEVRLAPNPVRHDSRLSLDLRENTRLTIDIVTATGQLQERMIDNEFLAPGPHQWDLSPGDWPAGLYWIKITANNGPTIVQSFFLTD
;
A
#
# COMPACT_ATOMS: atom_id res chain seq x y z
N SER A 1 -33.45 10.72 -7.53
CA SER A 1 -32.12 10.93 -8.12
C SER A 1 -32.18 12.12 -9.06
N ASP A 2 -31.10 12.89 -9.16
CA ASP A 2 -30.96 13.95 -10.16
C ASP A 2 -31.00 13.31 -11.58
N PRO A 3 -31.78 13.85 -12.54
CA PRO A 3 -31.75 13.41 -13.93
C PRO A 3 -30.35 13.42 -14.55
N ALA A 4 -29.51 14.40 -14.21
CA ALA A 4 -28.14 14.49 -14.74
C ALA A 4 -27.28 13.31 -14.28
N ASP A 5 -27.32 12.98 -12.98
CA ASP A 5 -26.61 11.81 -12.43
C ASP A 5 -27.09 10.49 -13.04
N THR A 6 -28.39 10.41 -13.34
CA THR A 6 -28.98 9.21 -13.94
C THR A 6 -28.47 9.03 -15.38
N ALA A 7 -28.42 10.11 -16.16
CA ALA A 7 -27.87 10.08 -17.52
C ALA A 7 -26.37 9.74 -17.51
N LEU A 8 -25.59 10.30 -16.58
CA LEU A 8 -24.17 10.00 -16.44
C LEU A 8 -23.93 8.52 -16.13
N ARG A 9 -24.65 7.93 -15.16
CA ARG A 9 -24.54 6.50 -14.84
C ARG A 9 -24.86 5.63 -16.05
N GLN A 10 -25.93 5.94 -16.78
CA GLN A 10 -26.30 5.19 -17.99
C GLN A 10 -25.21 5.25 -19.07
N GLN A 11 -24.56 6.41 -19.25
CA GLN A 11 -23.45 6.54 -20.18
C GLN A 11 -22.23 5.73 -19.74
N ILE A 12 -21.87 5.78 -18.45
CA ILE A 12 -20.77 4.99 -17.88
C ILE A 12 -21.06 3.49 -18.06
N THR A 13 -22.26 3.03 -17.70
CA THR A 13 -22.67 1.63 -17.88
C THR A 13 -22.59 1.21 -19.34
N GLY A 14 -23.10 2.03 -20.28
CA GLY A 14 -23.02 1.71 -21.70
C GLY A 14 -21.59 1.62 -22.24
N LEU A 15 -20.68 2.47 -21.77
CA LEU A 15 -19.26 2.39 -22.13
C LEU A 15 -18.59 1.15 -21.54
N TRP A 16 -18.87 0.84 -20.27
CA TRP A 16 -18.36 -0.33 -19.58
C TRP A 16 -18.78 -1.64 -20.25
N GLU A 17 -20.07 -1.78 -20.54
CA GLU A 17 -20.64 -2.97 -21.19
C GLU A 17 -20.18 -3.14 -22.65
N ALA A 18 -19.69 -2.07 -23.29
CA ALA A 18 -19.16 -2.13 -24.65
C ALA A 18 -17.71 -2.63 -24.74
N VAL A 19 -16.99 -2.77 -23.62
CA VAL A 19 -15.60 -3.24 -23.65
C VAL A 19 -15.57 -4.75 -23.89
N GLU A 20 -15.06 -5.15 -25.06
CA GLU A 20 -14.96 -6.56 -25.46
C GLU A 20 -13.75 -7.28 -24.84
N TRP A 21 -13.72 -7.48 -23.52
CA TRP A 21 -12.55 -8.08 -22.84
C TRP A 21 -12.13 -9.43 -23.43
N SER A 22 -13.09 -10.30 -23.75
CA SER A 22 -12.84 -11.60 -24.38
C SER A 22 -12.13 -11.50 -25.74
N TRP A 23 -12.26 -10.38 -26.48
CA TRP A 23 -11.58 -10.16 -27.75
C TRP A 23 -10.05 -10.17 -27.60
N PHE A 24 -9.56 -9.60 -26.51
CA PHE A 24 -8.12 -9.47 -26.21
C PHE A 24 -7.45 -10.79 -25.87
N ARG A 25 -8.20 -11.89 -25.84
CA ARG A 25 -7.67 -13.26 -25.77
C ARG A 25 -7.19 -13.78 -27.13
N ASN A 26 -7.43 -13.06 -28.23
CA ASN A 26 -7.09 -13.48 -29.60
C ASN A 26 -7.48 -14.95 -29.87
N GLY A 27 -8.76 -15.26 -29.66
CA GLY A 27 -9.28 -16.63 -29.73
C GLY A 27 -9.18 -17.34 -28.38
N THR A 28 -8.29 -18.34 -28.26
CA THR A 28 -8.27 -19.26 -27.12
C THR A 28 -7.05 -19.13 -26.20
N LEU A 29 -6.23 -18.08 -26.34
CA LEU A 29 -5.02 -17.91 -25.53
C LEU A 29 -5.31 -18.01 -24.02
N PRO A 30 -4.36 -18.54 -23.23
CA PRO A 30 -4.52 -18.66 -21.78
C PRO A 30 -4.24 -17.36 -21.02
N TYR A 31 -4.22 -16.21 -21.70
CA TYR A 31 -3.96 -14.88 -21.17
C TYR A 31 -4.60 -13.82 -22.06
N LEU A 32 -4.71 -12.60 -21.54
CA LEU A 32 -5.06 -11.42 -22.32
C LEU A 32 -3.81 -10.81 -22.97
N LEU A 33 -3.99 -10.23 -24.15
CA LEU A 33 -2.99 -9.41 -24.82
C LEU A 33 -3.27 -7.93 -24.54
N TRP A 34 -2.21 -7.15 -24.35
CA TRP A 34 -2.33 -5.73 -24.06
C TRP A 34 -2.92 -4.95 -25.24
N HIS A 35 -2.54 -5.30 -26.46
CA HIS A 35 -2.79 -4.45 -27.62
C HIS A 35 -3.54 -5.18 -28.73
N TRP A 36 -4.47 -4.47 -29.33
CA TRP A 36 -5.04 -4.80 -30.63
C TRP A 36 -5.06 -3.55 -31.50
N SER A 37 -4.79 -3.73 -32.80
CA SER A 37 -4.81 -2.67 -33.81
C SER A 37 -5.71 -3.08 -34.98
N PRO A 38 -6.52 -2.17 -35.54
CA PRO A 38 -7.33 -2.48 -36.73
C PRO A 38 -6.49 -2.79 -37.98
N THR A 39 -5.24 -2.32 -38.04
CA THR A 39 -4.34 -2.51 -39.19
C THR A 39 -3.28 -3.58 -38.94
N ASN A 40 -2.81 -3.73 -37.69
CA ASN A 40 -1.74 -4.66 -37.34
C ASN A 40 -2.21 -5.81 -36.45
N GLN A 41 -3.52 -5.91 -36.16
CA GLN A 41 -4.10 -6.92 -35.29
C GLN A 41 -3.34 -7.00 -33.95
N PHE A 42 -2.91 -8.19 -33.56
CA PHE A 42 -2.18 -8.45 -32.32
C PHE A 42 -0.65 -8.41 -32.49
N ALA A 43 -0.09 -7.68 -33.47
CA ALA A 43 1.33 -7.72 -33.80
C ALA A 43 2.30 -7.42 -32.64
N ILE A 44 1.91 -6.55 -31.68
CA ILE A 44 2.72 -6.28 -30.49
C ILE A 44 2.84 -7.54 -29.62
N ASN A 45 1.80 -8.39 -29.62
CA ASN A 45 1.79 -9.71 -29.01
C ASN A 45 2.35 -9.74 -27.58
N LEU A 46 1.91 -8.78 -26.74
CA LEU A 46 2.38 -8.63 -25.37
C LEU A 46 1.38 -9.26 -24.39
N PRO A 47 1.71 -10.42 -23.78
CA PRO A 47 0.86 -11.07 -22.77
C PRO A 47 0.78 -10.24 -21.49
N LEU A 48 -0.42 -10.09 -20.96
CA LEU A 48 -0.66 -9.51 -19.65
C LEU A 48 -0.47 -10.59 -18.60
N ARG A 49 0.67 -10.59 -17.91
CA ARG A 49 1.01 -11.59 -16.89
C ARG A 49 1.72 -10.92 -15.73
N GLY A 50 1.23 -11.16 -14.52
CA GLY A 50 1.78 -10.58 -13.30
C GLY A 50 3.06 -11.27 -12.84
N TRP A 51 3.66 -10.82 -11.74
CA TRP A 51 3.28 -9.64 -10.96
C TRP A 51 3.71 -8.34 -11.66
N ASN A 52 2.76 -7.43 -11.87
CA ASN A 52 2.95 -6.08 -12.41
C ASN A 52 1.65 -5.26 -12.24
N GLU A 53 1.50 -4.14 -12.94
CA GLU A 53 0.42 -3.17 -12.76
C GLU A 53 -0.97 -3.57 -13.29
N VAL A 54 -1.10 -4.71 -13.98
CA VAL A 54 -2.28 -5.01 -14.82
C VAL A 54 -3.34 -5.92 -14.19
N MET A 55 -3.27 -6.19 -12.88
CA MET A 55 -4.26 -7.04 -12.18
C MET A 55 -5.71 -6.60 -12.46
N ILE A 56 -5.96 -5.29 -12.43
CA ILE A 56 -7.29 -4.72 -12.63
C ILE A 56 -7.91 -5.07 -13.99
N VAL A 57 -7.09 -5.32 -15.02
CA VAL A 57 -7.56 -5.75 -16.34
C VAL A 57 -8.25 -7.11 -16.26
N TYR A 58 -7.72 -8.02 -15.44
CA TYR A 58 -8.33 -9.33 -15.22
C TYR A 58 -9.58 -9.23 -14.35
N ILE A 59 -9.56 -8.45 -13.28
CA ILE A 59 -10.74 -8.22 -12.43
C ILE A 59 -11.89 -7.64 -13.24
N LEU A 60 -11.63 -6.61 -14.06
CA LEU A 60 -12.64 -6.02 -14.94
C LEU A 60 -13.09 -7.00 -16.03
N GLY A 61 -12.16 -7.75 -16.64
CA GLY A 61 -12.51 -8.78 -17.62
C GLY A 61 -13.45 -9.85 -17.05
N LEU A 62 -13.29 -10.22 -15.77
CA LEU A 62 -14.18 -11.15 -15.09
C LEU A 62 -15.53 -10.52 -14.70
N ALA A 63 -15.51 -9.24 -14.32
CA ALA A 63 -16.71 -8.48 -13.93
C ALA A 63 -17.64 -8.16 -15.12
N SER A 64 -17.15 -8.22 -16.36
CA SER A 64 -17.94 -7.80 -17.53
C SER A 64 -19.21 -8.65 -17.72
N PRO A 65 -20.41 -8.03 -17.77
CA PRO A 65 -21.65 -8.77 -17.95
C PRO A 65 -21.93 -9.16 -19.42
N THR A 66 -21.21 -8.57 -20.37
CA THR A 66 -21.44 -8.69 -21.82
C THR A 66 -20.32 -9.43 -22.54
N HIS A 67 -19.06 -9.20 -22.14
CA HIS A 67 -17.89 -9.78 -22.77
C HIS A 67 -16.92 -10.40 -21.75
N PRO A 68 -17.39 -11.25 -20.83
CA PRO A 68 -16.57 -11.79 -19.75
C PRO A 68 -15.43 -12.67 -20.28
N ILE A 69 -14.33 -12.66 -19.55
CA ILE A 69 -13.26 -13.64 -19.71
C ILE A 69 -13.53 -14.89 -18.87
N PRO A 70 -13.05 -16.08 -19.25
CA PRO A 70 -13.13 -17.26 -18.38
C PRO A 70 -12.37 -17.05 -17.07
N ALA A 71 -12.96 -17.47 -15.94
CA ALA A 71 -12.34 -17.47 -14.61
C ALA A 71 -10.91 -18.02 -14.61
N SER A 72 -10.68 -19.10 -15.36
CA SER A 72 -9.36 -19.73 -15.48
C SER A 72 -8.25 -18.78 -15.94
N LEU A 73 -8.56 -17.70 -16.68
CA LEU A 73 -7.56 -16.74 -17.14
C LEU A 73 -6.91 -15.94 -16.01
N TYR A 74 -7.56 -15.81 -14.86
CA TYR A 74 -6.91 -15.24 -13.68
C TYR A 74 -5.70 -16.10 -13.28
N HIS A 75 -5.86 -17.42 -13.27
CA HIS A 75 -4.79 -18.36 -12.89
C HIS A 75 -3.81 -18.64 -14.03
N THR A 76 -4.29 -18.87 -15.26
CA THR A 76 -3.42 -19.22 -16.40
C THR A 76 -2.76 -18.01 -17.05
N GLY A 77 -3.34 -16.83 -16.85
CA GLY A 77 -2.91 -15.56 -17.43
C GLY A 77 -2.19 -14.70 -16.41
N TRP A 78 -2.96 -14.02 -15.55
CA TRP A 78 -2.44 -13.10 -14.53
C TRP A 78 -1.41 -13.79 -13.62
N ALA A 79 -1.80 -14.86 -12.94
CA ALA A 79 -0.94 -15.63 -12.05
C ALA A 79 -0.16 -16.76 -12.75
N GLY A 80 -0.17 -16.80 -14.08
CA GLY A 80 0.27 -17.97 -14.85
C GLY A 80 1.75 -17.98 -15.22
N ARG A 81 2.58 -17.09 -14.66
CA ARG A 81 4.03 -17.11 -14.85
C ARG A 81 4.70 -17.97 -13.78
N ASP A 82 5.75 -18.68 -14.17
CA ASP A 82 6.55 -19.48 -13.24
C ASP A 82 7.20 -18.63 -12.13
N ASP A 83 7.47 -17.36 -12.41
CA ASP A 83 8.04 -16.38 -11.47
C ASP A 83 6.99 -15.44 -10.86
N PHE A 84 5.71 -15.82 -10.87
CA PHE A 84 4.64 -15.05 -10.23
C PHE A 84 4.78 -15.01 -8.71
N THR A 85 4.99 -16.19 -8.10
CA THR A 85 5.25 -16.32 -6.65
C THR A 85 6.72 -16.08 -6.36
N ASN A 86 7.00 -15.35 -5.28
CA ASN A 86 8.33 -15.07 -4.77
C ASN A 86 8.56 -15.83 -3.46
N GLY A 87 8.12 -15.29 -2.31
CA GLY A 87 8.22 -15.93 -0.99
C GLY A 87 9.53 -15.71 -0.24
N PHE A 88 10.44 -14.86 -0.74
CA PHE A 88 11.68 -14.48 -0.06
C PHE A 88 11.50 -13.28 0.86
N SER A 89 12.44 -13.11 1.81
CA SER A 89 12.52 -11.94 2.68
C SER A 89 13.60 -10.97 2.22
N TYR A 90 13.27 -9.69 2.15
CA TYR A 90 14.17 -8.60 1.78
C TYR A 90 14.04 -7.48 2.80
N TYR A 91 15.15 -7.02 3.37
CA TYR A 91 15.14 -5.99 4.43
C TYR A 91 14.17 -6.34 5.60
N GLY A 92 14.03 -7.64 5.91
CA GLY A 92 13.12 -8.14 6.95
C GLY A 92 11.65 -8.25 6.54
N GLN A 93 11.28 -7.90 5.30
CA GLN A 93 9.92 -7.99 4.78
C GLN A 93 9.75 -9.23 3.90
N LEU A 94 8.74 -10.06 4.17
CA LEU A 94 8.36 -11.15 3.28
C LEU A 94 7.69 -10.56 2.02
N LEU A 95 8.15 -10.92 0.83
CA LEU A 95 7.53 -10.51 -0.43
C LEU A 95 6.82 -11.71 -1.08
N PRO A 96 5.48 -11.82 -1.00
CA PRO A 96 4.73 -12.96 -1.56
C PRO A 96 4.88 -13.12 -3.08
N LEU A 97 4.77 -12.02 -3.85
CA LEU A 97 4.66 -12.03 -5.30
C LEU A 97 5.75 -11.19 -5.98
N GLY A 98 6.04 -11.56 -7.23
CA GLY A 98 6.85 -10.79 -8.17
C GLY A 98 8.34 -11.00 -8.06
N SER A 99 9.01 -11.02 -9.21
CA SER A 99 10.44 -11.28 -9.28
C SER A 99 11.27 -10.20 -8.57
N GLY A 100 12.39 -10.62 -7.97
CA GLY A 100 13.33 -9.72 -7.29
C GLY A 100 12.69 -8.97 -6.13
N LEU A 101 12.87 -7.65 -6.11
CA LEU A 101 12.39 -6.75 -5.05
C LEU A 101 11.00 -6.14 -5.37
N GLY A 102 10.21 -6.79 -6.24
CA GLY A 102 8.82 -6.44 -6.55
C GLY A 102 8.62 -5.54 -7.77
N GLY A 103 9.68 -4.85 -8.24
CA GLY A 103 9.63 -3.94 -9.39
C GLY A 103 9.30 -2.49 -9.02
N PRO A 104 8.99 -1.63 -10.00
CA PRO A 104 8.60 -0.24 -9.80
C PRO A 104 7.40 -0.13 -8.86
N LEU A 105 7.41 0.87 -7.97
CA LEU A 105 6.42 0.91 -6.89
C LEU A 105 4.98 1.16 -7.38
N PHE A 106 4.80 1.74 -8.56
CA PHE A 106 3.47 1.92 -9.19
C PHE A 106 2.71 0.61 -9.43
N PHE A 107 3.39 -0.54 -9.42
CA PHE A 107 2.74 -1.85 -9.46
C PHE A 107 1.77 -2.05 -8.28
N THR A 108 2.01 -1.39 -7.15
CA THR A 108 1.14 -1.40 -5.97
C THR A 108 0.07 -0.30 -5.98
N HIS A 109 0.04 0.56 -7.01
CA HIS A 109 -0.85 1.72 -7.06
C HIS A 109 -1.97 1.57 -8.08
N TYR A 110 -1.65 1.36 -9.36
CA TYR A 110 -2.61 1.58 -10.44
C TYR A 110 -3.82 0.65 -10.37
N SER A 111 -3.58 -0.65 -10.17
CA SER A 111 -4.66 -1.62 -10.00
C SER A 111 -5.46 -1.42 -8.72
N TYR A 112 -4.93 -0.68 -7.74
CA TYR A 112 -5.44 -0.57 -6.38
C TYR A 112 -6.00 0.81 -6.04
N ILE A 113 -6.21 1.67 -7.05
CA ILE A 113 -6.92 2.95 -6.87
C ILE A 113 -8.40 2.69 -6.54
N GLY A 114 -9.05 1.84 -7.33
CA GLY A 114 -10.43 1.43 -7.10
C GLY A 114 -10.50 0.12 -6.32
N PHE A 115 -9.82 -0.91 -6.80
CA PHE A 115 -9.83 -2.22 -6.14
C PHE A 115 -9.22 -2.13 -4.75
N ASN A 116 -9.99 -2.53 -3.73
CA ASN A 116 -9.54 -2.55 -2.34
C ASN A 116 -8.94 -3.92 -2.00
N PRO A 117 -7.63 -4.04 -1.78
CA PRO A 117 -7.02 -5.32 -1.45
C PRO A 117 -7.08 -5.65 0.06
N TRP A 118 -7.66 -4.77 0.89
CA TRP A 118 -7.69 -4.93 2.34
C TRP A 118 -8.61 -6.08 2.78
N GLY A 119 -8.13 -6.93 3.70
CA GLY A 119 -8.93 -7.98 4.33
C GLY A 119 -9.33 -9.13 3.41
N ILE A 120 -8.77 -9.20 2.20
CA ILE A 120 -9.03 -10.26 1.24
C ILE A 120 -7.73 -10.85 0.70
N LYS A 121 -7.78 -12.10 0.27
CA LYS A 121 -6.70 -12.81 -0.40
C LYS A 121 -7.25 -13.76 -1.45
N ASP A 122 -6.41 -14.19 -2.38
CA ASP A 122 -6.68 -15.36 -3.21
C ASP A 122 -5.74 -16.51 -2.83
N ASP A 123 -5.66 -17.53 -3.68
CA ASP A 123 -4.75 -18.68 -3.53
C ASP A 123 -3.25 -18.31 -3.47
N TYR A 124 -2.88 -17.10 -3.91
CA TYR A 124 -1.49 -16.69 -4.08
C TYR A 124 -1.04 -15.71 -2.99
N ALA A 125 -1.83 -14.69 -2.68
CA ALA A 125 -1.44 -13.68 -1.71
C ALA A 125 -2.60 -12.87 -1.12
N ASN A 126 -2.34 -12.28 0.04
CA ASN A 126 -3.01 -11.06 0.47
C ASN A 126 -2.35 -9.87 -0.24
N TYR A 127 -3.09 -9.20 -1.11
CA TYR A 127 -2.54 -8.14 -1.96
C TYR A 127 -2.24 -6.84 -1.21
N PHE A 128 -2.91 -6.60 -0.09
CA PHE A 128 -2.58 -5.46 0.76
C PHE A 128 -1.22 -5.67 1.45
N LEU A 129 -0.97 -6.89 1.96
CA LEU A 129 0.33 -7.26 2.52
C LEU A 129 1.44 -7.26 1.46
N GLN A 130 1.14 -7.70 0.23
CA GLN A 130 2.06 -7.56 -0.91
C GLN A 130 2.43 -6.09 -1.14
N GLY A 131 1.43 -5.21 -1.22
CA GLY A 131 1.61 -3.77 -1.39
C GLY A 131 2.50 -3.17 -0.30
N ARG A 132 2.16 -3.42 0.98
CA ARG A 132 2.94 -2.97 2.14
C ARG A 132 4.37 -3.48 2.11
N SER A 133 4.58 -4.76 1.84
CA SER A 133 5.91 -5.35 1.81
C SER A 133 6.76 -4.74 0.70
N GLN A 134 6.22 -4.58 -0.50
CA GLN A 134 6.92 -3.95 -1.61
C GLN A 134 7.23 -2.46 -1.34
N THR A 135 6.32 -1.71 -0.71
CA THR A 135 6.57 -0.34 -0.26
C THR A 135 7.73 -0.25 0.71
N LEU A 136 7.72 -1.07 1.77
CA LEU A 136 8.77 -1.05 2.80
C LEU A 136 10.12 -1.53 2.26
N ILE A 137 10.14 -2.48 1.33
CA ILE A 137 11.35 -2.90 0.61
C ILE A 137 11.91 -1.75 -0.25
N ASN A 138 11.06 -1.05 -0.99
CA ASN A 138 11.47 0.09 -1.82
C ASN A 138 12.09 1.20 -0.96
N ARG A 139 11.43 1.54 0.15
CA ARG A 139 11.95 2.49 1.13
C ARG A 139 13.29 2.04 1.72
N ALA A 140 13.37 0.81 2.22
CA ALA A 140 14.58 0.29 2.86
C ALA A 140 15.76 0.21 1.89
N PHE A 141 15.51 -0.06 0.61
CA PHE A 141 16.52 0.00 -0.43
C PHE A 141 17.10 1.42 -0.58
N CYS A 142 16.22 2.45 -0.65
CA CYS A 142 16.65 3.84 -0.70
C CYS A 142 17.39 4.26 0.57
N GLU A 143 16.90 3.88 1.75
CA GLU A 143 17.55 4.18 3.04
C GLU A 143 18.95 3.55 3.14
N ASN A 144 19.10 2.31 2.68
CA ASN A 144 20.39 1.62 2.65
C ASN A 144 21.39 2.27 1.67
N ASN A 145 20.90 2.82 0.55
CA ASN A 145 21.67 3.63 -0.41
C ASN A 145 23.07 3.08 -0.75
N ALA A 146 23.16 1.80 -1.15
CA ALA A 146 24.46 1.16 -1.42
C ALA A 146 25.28 1.86 -2.52
N ALA A 147 24.63 2.59 -3.43
CA ALA A 147 25.27 3.34 -4.51
C ALA A 147 25.72 4.76 -4.10
N GLY A 148 25.29 5.26 -2.94
CA GLY A 148 25.69 6.57 -2.42
C GLY A 148 25.06 7.76 -3.16
N TYR A 149 23.84 7.62 -3.68
CA TYR A 149 23.12 8.73 -4.32
C TYR A 149 22.77 9.83 -3.31
N VAL A 150 22.80 11.08 -3.76
CA VAL A 150 22.57 12.23 -2.89
C VAL A 150 21.11 12.29 -2.44
N GLY A 151 20.92 12.47 -1.13
CA GLY A 151 19.61 12.72 -0.50
C GLY A 151 18.79 11.48 -0.14
N TYR A 152 19.08 10.31 -0.74
CA TYR A 152 18.42 9.04 -0.41
C TYR A 152 18.50 8.79 1.11
N SER A 153 17.34 8.54 1.72
CA SER A 153 17.22 8.40 3.17
C SER A 153 15.87 7.77 3.55
N ASP A 154 15.67 7.61 4.86
CA ASP A 154 14.45 7.14 5.50
C ASP A 154 13.23 8.07 5.25
N VAL A 155 13.47 9.32 4.80
CA VAL A 155 12.49 10.34 4.41
C VAL A 155 12.61 10.82 2.97
N CYS A 156 13.52 10.27 2.17
CA CYS A 156 13.67 10.60 0.75
C CYS A 156 13.87 9.29 -0.02
N TRP A 157 12.75 8.72 -0.43
CA TRP A 157 12.66 7.39 -1.03
C TRP A 157 11.52 7.34 -2.04
N GLY A 158 11.50 6.28 -2.85
CA GLY A 158 10.43 6.04 -3.81
C GLY A 158 10.96 5.89 -5.23
N LEU A 159 11.30 4.65 -5.59
CA LEU A 159 11.71 4.28 -6.95
C LEU A 159 10.49 3.76 -7.72
N THR A 160 10.14 4.46 -8.80
CA THR A 160 9.09 4.04 -9.74
C THR A 160 9.37 4.60 -11.13
N ALA A 161 8.53 4.25 -12.10
CA ALA A 161 8.67 4.77 -13.46
C ALA A 161 8.34 6.26 -13.54
N SER A 162 9.18 7.05 -14.19
CA SER A 162 9.01 8.50 -14.35
C SER A 162 9.91 9.06 -15.44
N ASP A 163 9.74 10.35 -15.73
CA ASP A 163 10.81 11.14 -16.36
C ASP A 163 12.06 11.12 -15.47
N ASP A 164 13.24 11.20 -16.09
CA ASP A 164 14.53 11.31 -15.42
C ASP A 164 15.48 12.26 -16.20
N PRO A 165 16.69 12.58 -15.67
CA PRO A 165 17.63 13.47 -16.37
C PRO A 165 18.06 12.99 -17.77
N PHE A 166 17.83 11.72 -18.11
CA PHE A 166 18.28 11.04 -19.31
C PHE A 166 17.14 10.55 -20.21
N GLY A 167 15.88 10.84 -19.87
CA GLY A 167 14.69 10.44 -20.61
C GLY A 167 13.61 9.89 -19.68
N TYR A 168 13.27 8.62 -19.88
CA TYR A 168 12.25 7.92 -19.10
C TYR A 168 12.79 6.54 -18.70
N LEU A 169 12.62 6.18 -17.43
CA LEU A 169 13.07 4.90 -16.92
C LEU A 169 12.05 4.35 -15.93
N ALA A 170 11.78 3.05 -16.03
CA ALA A 170 11.07 2.30 -15.01
C ALA A 170 12.01 2.03 -13.82
N HIS A 171 12.17 3.02 -12.92
CA HIS A 171 13.03 2.84 -11.76
C HIS A 171 12.44 1.81 -10.80
N GLU A 172 13.32 1.01 -10.21
CA GLU A 172 12.98 -0.03 -9.24
C GLU A 172 14.17 -0.23 -8.28
N PRO A 173 13.98 -0.87 -7.12
CA PRO A 173 15.03 -1.26 -6.18
C PRO A 173 16.07 -2.24 -6.77
N ARG A 174 16.85 -1.79 -7.74
CA ARG A 174 17.84 -2.61 -8.46
C ARG A 174 18.91 -1.70 -9.04
N ALA A 175 20.18 -2.04 -8.81
CA ALA A 175 21.31 -1.22 -9.25
C ALA A 175 21.33 -0.88 -10.76
N SER A 176 20.76 -1.73 -11.63
CA SER A 176 20.69 -1.47 -13.08
C SER A 176 19.51 -0.59 -13.50
N ARG A 177 18.65 -0.21 -12.56
CA ARG A 177 17.42 0.56 -12.77
C ARG A 177 17.28 1.72 -11.77
N ASP A 178 18.30 1.95 -10.96
CA ASP A 178 18.41 3.09 -10.06
C ASP A 178 19.57 3.95 -10.55
N ASN A 179 19.30 5.23 -10.79
CA ASN A 179 20.28 6.24 -11.19
C ASN A 179 20.31 7.44 -10.23
N GLY A 180 19.72 7.31 -9.04
CA GLY A 180 19.58 8.40 -8.06
C GLY A 180 18.34 9.28 -8.25
N THR A 181 17.44 8.94 -9.17
CA THR A 181 16.18 9.67 -9.37
C THR A 181 15.12 9.19 -8.39
N ILE A 182 14.53 10.10 -7.63
CA ILE A 182 13.36 9.88 -6.77
C ILE A 182 12.13 10.44 -7.45
N THR A 183 11.03 9.69 -7.38
CA THR A 183 9.75 10.07 -7.97
C THR A 183 8.72 10.23 -6.84
N PRO A 184 8.24 11.44 -6.53
CA PRO A 184 7.34 11.68 -5.40
C PRO A 184 6.10 10.77 -5.36
N THR A 185 5.52 10.41 -6.52
CA THR A 185 4.35 9.53 -6.56
C THR A 185 4.59 8.17 -5.92
N ALA A 186 5.82 7.64 -5.95
CA ALA A 186 6.14 6.34 -5.38
C ALA A 186 5.85 6.30 -3.87
N ALA A 187 6.41 7.27 -3.13
CA ALA A 187 6.20 7.36 -1.69
C ALA A 187 4.77 7.82 -1.36
N LEU A 188 4.27 8.86 -2.04
CA LEU A 188 2.99 9.48 -1.69
C LEU A 188 1.80 8.58 -2.00
N SER A 189 1.82 7.88 -3.13
CA SER A 189 0.74 6.96 -3.51
C SER A 189 0.77 5.65 -2.71
N SER A 190 1.82 5.42 -1.93
CA SER A 190 1.93 4.30 -0.98
C SER A 190 1.36 4.61 0.41
N MET A 191 0.72 5.77 0.60
CA MET A 191 0.20 6.18 1.90
C MET A 191 -0.80 5.19 2.53
N PRO A 192 -1.67 4.48 1.77
CA PRO A 192 -2.50 3.44 2.36
C PRO A 192 -1.71 2.25 2.91
N TYR A 193 -0.47 2.03 2.48
CA TYR A 193 0.34 0.87 2.86
C TYR A 193 1.35 1.17 3.96
N ALA A 194 1.97 2.36 3.93
CA ALA A 194 3.01 2.80 4.85
C ALA A 194 2.81 4.30 5.20
N PRO A 195 1.74 4.66 5.93
CA PRO A 195 1.32 6.05 6.05
C PRO A 195 2.34 6.93 6.77
N HIS A 196 3.00 6.42 7.82
CA HIS A 196 3.99 7.19 8.56
C HIS A 196 5.19 7.57 7.68
N GLU A 197 5.69 6.60 6.93
CA GLU A 197 6.82 6.72 6.01
C GLU A 197 6.49 7.64 4.83
N SER A 198 5.31 7.45 4.22
CA SER A 198 4.83 8.27 3.11
C SER A 198 4.59 9.72 3.52
N ILE A 199 4.01 9.96 4.70
CA ILE A 199 3.80 11.32 5.22
C ILE A 199 5.12 11.98 5.59
N ALA A 200 6.10 11.23 6.12
CA ALA A 200 7.43 11.74 6.37
C ALA A 200 8.11 12.19 5.07
N ALA A 201 8.05 11.37 4.02
CA ALA A 201 8.57 11.72 2.69
C ALA A 201 7.87 12.94 2.11
N MET A 202 6.54 12.99 2.15
CA MET A 202 5.76 14.14 1.69
C MET A 202 6.17 15.44 2.40
N LYS A 203 6.35 15.41 3.73
CA LYS A 203 6.81 16.57 4.50
C LYS A 203 8.22 16.98 4.09
N HIS A 204 9.12 16.04 3.88
CA HIS A 204 10.49 16.31 3.45
C HIS A 204 10.52 16.94 2.05
N PHE A 205 9.85 16.32 1.06
CA PHE A 205 9.74 16.84 -0.30
C PHE A 205 9.18 18.26 -0.33
N TYR A 206 8.15 18.54 0.48
CA TYR A 206 7.53 19.87 0.52
C TYR A 206 8.39 20.91 1.23
N ARG A 207 8.97 20.56 2.40
CA ARG A 207 9.64 21.54 3.26
C ARG A 207 11.08 21.82 2.86
N GLU A 208 11.81 20.78 2.44
CA GLU A 208 13.24 20.89 2.12
C GLU A 208 13.48 21.11 0.63
N HIS A 209 12.62 20.58 -0.24
CA HIS A 209 12.78 20.66 -1.70
C HIS A 209 11.66 21.42 -2.41
N GLY A 210 10.67 21.95 -1.69
CA GLY A 210 9.48 22.56 -2.26
C GLY A 210 9.75 23.74 -3.20
N GLU A 211 10.82 24.50 -2.99
CA GLU A 211 11.18 25.61 -3.89
C GLU A 211 11.41 25.15 -5.34
N GLN A 212 11.95 23.93 -5.53
CA GLN A 212 12.25 23.38 -6.85
C GLN A 212 11.29 22.26 -7.26
N LEU A 213 10.71 21.55 -6.30
CA LEU A 213 9.91 20.35 -6.53
C LEU A 213 8.40 20.59 -6.47
N TRP A 214 7.93 21.69 -5.85
CA TRP A 214 6.50 21.99 -5.74
C TRP A 214 6.07 23.10 -6.70
N GLY A 215 5.15 22.77 -7.61
CA GLY A 215 4.61 23.73 -8.57
C GLY A 215 3.07 23.76 -8.60
N PRO A 216 2.45 24.38 -9.63
CA PRO A 216 1.01 24.66 -9.65
C PRO A 216 0.11 23.42 -9.63
N MET A 217 0.61 22.24 -10.02
CA MET A 217 -0.16 20.99 -10.04
C MET A 217 0.30 19.99 -8.96
N GLY A 218 0.97 20.48 -7.92
CA GLY A 218 1.59 19.67 -6.87
C GLY A 218 3.07 19.44 -7.13
N PHE A 219 3.60 18.31 -6.64
CA PHE A 219 4.98 17.91 -6.89
C PHE A 219 5.21 17.66 -8.39
N TYR A 220 6.34 18.13 -8.92
CA TYR A 220 6.83 17.74 -10.24
C TYR A 220 7.18 16.24 -10.26
N ASP A 221 7.26 15.71 -11.47
CA ASP A 221 7.30 14.26 -11.74
C ASP A 221 8.40 13.52 -10.96
N ALA A 222 9.62 14.05 -10.98
CA ALA A 222 10.78 13.43 -10.34
C ALA A 222 11.89 14.45 -10.04
N PHE A 223 12.89 14.03 -9.29
CA PHE A 223 14.12 14.78 -9.06
C PHE A 223 15.32 13.86 -8.84
N ASN A 224 16.51 14.35 -9.15
CA ASN A 224 17.77 13.65 -8.94
C ASN A 224 18.79 14.64 -8.38
N LEU A 225 19.05 14.55 -7.08
CA LEU A 225 19.97 15.47 -6.40
C LEU A 225 21.44 15.20 -6.75
N THR A 226 21.77 13.97 -7.16
CA THR A 226 23.14 13.62 -7.60
C THR A 226 23.49 14.37 -8.88
N GLU A 227 22.52 14.46 -9.80
CA GLU A 227 22.64 15.18 -11.08
C GLU A 227 22.21 16.65 -11.00
N ASN A 228 21.83 17.14 -9.80
CA ASN A 228 21.25 18.47 -9.59
C ASN A 228 20.12 18.80 -10.58
N TRP A 229 19.18 17.86 -10.72
CA TRP A 229 18.09 17.92 -11.67
C TRP A 229 16.72 17.80 -10.97
N PHE A 230 15.76 18.57 -11.45
CA PHE A 230 14.36 18.51 -11.05
C PHE A 230 13.52 18.52 -12.32
N ALA A 231 12.53 17.63 -12.39
CA ALA A 231 11.56 17.66 -13.46
C ALA A 231 10.83 19.01 -13.47
N THR A 232 10.42 19.45 -14.66
CA THR A 232 9.46 20.56 -14.82
C THR A 232 8.13 20.08 -15.39
N SER A 233 8.00 18.76 -15.56
CA SER A 233 6.83 18.06 -16.08
C SER A 233 5.93 17.54 -14.95
N TYR A 234 4.69 17.26 -15.34
CA TYR A 234 3.74 16.49 -14.57
C TYR A 234 3.20 15.38 -15.47
N LEU A 235 3.26 14.13 -15.01
CA LEU A 235 2.62 13.02 -15.71
C LEU A 235 1.28 12.68 -15.03
N ALA A 236 0.23 12.54 -15.83
CA ALA A 236 -1.10 12.24 -15.31
C ALA A 236 -1.13 10.91 -14.53
N ILE A 237 -0.35 9.93 -14.98
CA ILE A 237 -0.21 8.62 -14.35
C ILE A 237 0.53 8.68 -13.00
N ASP A 238 1.26 9.75 -12.74
CA ASP A 238 1.99 9.95 -11.48
C ASP A 238 1.23 10.89 -10.54
N GLN A 239 0.57 11.93 -11.05
CA GLN A 239 -0.27 12.83 -10.24
C GLN A 239 -1.59 12.19 -9.79
N GLY A 240 -2.23 11.40 -10.65
CA GLY A 240 -3.52 10.76 -10.36
C GLY A 240 -3.48 9.88 -9.12
N PRO A 241 -2.55 8.92 -9.02
CA PRO A 241 -2.40 8.05 -7.86
C PRO A 241 -2.14 8.81 -6.56
N ILE A 242 -1.39 9.92 -6.58
CA ILE A 242 -1.13 10.72 -5.36
C ILE A 242 -2.47 11.13 -4.73
N ILE A 243 -3.35 11.72 -5.53
CA ILE A 243 -4.66 12.19 -5.05
C ILE A 243 -5.51 10.99 -4.60
N CYS A 244 -5.63 9.99 -5.46
CA CYS A 244 -6.50 8.85 -5.24
C CYS A 244 -6.11 8.02 -4.02
N MET A 245 -4.82 7.74 -3.86
CA MET A 245 -4.32 6.90 -2.78
C MET A 245 -4.24 7.66 -1.45
N ILE A 246 -3.99 8.97 -1.45
CA ILE A 246 -4.16 9.79 -0.24
C ILE A 246 -5.63 9.73 0.22
N GLU A 247 -6.59 9.85 -0.70
CA GLU A 247 -8.01 9.78 -0.34
C GLU A 247 -8.40 8.39 0.17
N ASN A 248 -7.92 7.31 -0.47
CA ASN A 248 -8.14 5.96 0.03
C ASN A 248 -7.54 5.76 1.42
N TYR A 249 -6.35 6.28 1.68
CA TYR A 249 -5.78 6.26 3.03
C TYR A 249 -6.70 6.97 4.04
N ARG A 250 -7.15 8.19 3.72
CA ARG A 250 -7.94 9.05 4.62
C ARG A 250 -9.34 8.52 4.93
N SER A 251 -10.06 8.06 3.90
CA SER A 251 -11.49 7.72 4.02
C SER A 251 -11.88 6.41 3.35
N GLY A 252 -11.00 5.84 2.54
CA GLY A 252 -11.33 4.69 1.69
C GLY A 252 -12.34 5.01 0.59
N LEU A 253 -12.54 6.28 0.21
CA LEU A 253 -13.63 6.68 -0.69
C LEU A 253 -13.65 5.91 -2.01
N LEU A 254 -12.53 5.84 -2.74
CA LEU A 254 -12.50 5.20 -4.06
C LEU A 254 -12.61 3.68 -3.94
N TRP A 255 -11.99 3.11 -2.90
CA TRP A 255 -12.18 1.72 -2.50
C TRP A 255 -13.65 1.38 -2.25
N ASN A 256 -14.33 2.15 -1.42
CA ASN A 256 -15.74 1.92 -1.09
C ASN A 256 -16.63 2.07 -2.33
N LEU A 257 -16.38 3.08 -3.17
CA LEU A 257 -17.15 3.28 -4.40
C LEU A 257 -16.96 2.13 -5.40
N PHE A 258 -15.71 1.72 -5.65
CA PHE A 258 -15.42 0.67 -6.61
C PHE A 258 -15.94 -0.69 -6.13
N MET A 259 -15.68 -1.05 -4.87
CA MET A 259 -16.12 -2.31 -4.28
C MET A 259 -17.63 -2.40 -4.07
N SER A 260 -18.37 -1.27 -4.15
CA SER A 260 -19.84 -1.29 -4.09
C SER A 260 -20.54 -1.73 -5.38
N ASN A 261 -19.79 -1.93 -6.47
CA ASN A 261 -20.36 -2.41 -7.73
C ASN A 261 -20.57 -3.93 -7.65
N PRO A 262 -21.79 -4.45 -7.85
CA PRO A 262 -22.11 -5.87 -7.65
C PRO A 262 -21.36 -6.80 -8.62
N GLU A 263 -20.91 -6.29 -9.77
CA GLU A 263 -20.11 -7.04 -10.74
C GLU A 263 -18.72 -7.41 -10.18
N ILE A 264 -18.23 -6.68 -9.19
CA ILE A 264 -16.93 -6.94 -8.57
C ILE A 264 -16.98 -8.17 -7.67
N ASP A 265 -18.05 -8.39 -6.91
CA ASP A 265 -18.21 -9.61 -6.09
C ASP A 265 -18.16 -10.87 -6.97
N VAL A 266 -18.82 -10.82 -8.13
CA VAL A 266 -18.79 -11.93 -9.12
C VAL A 266 -17.37 -12.17 -9.64
N ALA A 267 -16.61 -11.10 -9.90
CA ALA A 267 -15.23 -11.22 -10.35
C ALA A 267 -14.31 -11.79 -9.27
N LEU A 268 -14.51 -11.38 -8.01
CA LEU A 268 -13.74 -11.86 -6.87
C LEU A 268 -13.98 -13.35 -6.62
N ASP A 269 -15.25 -13.77 -6.60
CA ASP A 269 -15.64 -15.18 -6.50
C ASP A 269 -15.02 -16.01 -7.65
N ALA A 270 -15.07 -15.49 -8.88
CA ALA A 270 -14.51 -16.17 -10.05
C ALA A 270 -12.99 -16.29 -10.01
N ALA A 271 -12.29 -15.31 -9.44
CA ALA A 271 -10.84 -15.33 -9.24
C ALA A 271 -10.38 -16.12 -8.00
N GLY A 272 -11.33 -16.56 -7.16
CA GLY A 272 -11.04 -17.33 -5.94
C GLY A 272 -10.64 -16.47 -4.74
N PHE A 273 -11.06 -15.21 -4.70
CA PHE A 273 -10.84 -14.37 -3.53
C PHE A 273 -11.69 -14.83 -2.35
N MET A 274 -11.13 -14.68 -1.16
CA MET A 274 -11.75 -15.00 0.12
C MET A 274 -11.33 -13.99 1.17
N GLU A 275 -12.11 -13.90 2.25
CA GLU A 275 -11.73 -13.11 3.42
C GLU A 275 -10.40 -13.61 4.01
N ASP A 276 -9.55 -12.66 4.39
CA ASP A 276 -8.31 -12.91 5.10
C ASP A 276 -8.36 -12.25 6.48
N PRO A 277 -8.44 -13.03 7.58
CA PRO A 277 -8.49 -12.48 8.93
C PRO A 277 -7.13 -11.97 9.43
N THR A 278 -6.09 -11.92 8.59
CA THR A 278 -4.77 -11.42 8.97
C THR A 278 -4.83 -9.95 9.38
N ILE A 279 -4.49 -9.67 10.64
CA ILE A 279 -4.53 -8.32 11.22
C ILE A 279 -3.22 -7.58 10.95
N ILE A 280 -3.31 -6.32 10.50
CA ILE A 280 -2.16 -5.44 10.22
C ILE A 280 -2.18 -4.27 11.20
N ASN A 281 -1.54 -4.47 12.35
CA ASN A 281 -1.62 -3.55 13.49
C ASN A 281 -1.08 -2.12 13.19
N ASP A 282 -0.18 -1.96 12.22
CA ASP A 282 0.53 -0.69 11.97
C ASP A 282 -0.13 0.21 10.90
N VAL A 283 -1.20 -0.26 10.24
CA VAL A 283 -1.93 0.52 9.22
C VAL A 283 -3.30 1.00 9.73
N GLU A 284 -3.82 0.34 10.76
CA GLU A 284 -5.12 0.67 11.35
C GLU A 284 -5.11 1.96 12.22
N ASP A 285 -3.94 2.51 12.51
CA ASP A 285 -3.77 3.52 13.58
C ASP A 285 -4.07 4.98 13.18
N ILE A 286 -4.66 5.24 12.00
CA ILE A 286 -4.96 6.62 11.57
C ILE A 286 -6.40 6.82 11.09
N ARG A 287 -7.22 5.77 11.00
CA ARG A 287 -8.58 5.97 10.48
C ARG A 287 -9.54 6.60 11.46
N GLU A 288 -9.51 6.34 12.78
CA GLU A 288 -10.55 6.95 13.67
C GLU A 288 -10.35 6.72 15.20
N GLY A 289 -9.12 6.46 15.68
CA GLY A 289 -8.88 6.18 17.10
C GLY A 289 -8.79 7.42 18.00
N ALA A 290 -9.31 7.33 19.23
CA ALA A 290 -9.15 8.35 20.28
C ALA A 290 -7.71 8.45 20.81
N VAL A 291 -6.91 7.40 20.61
CA VAL A 291 -5.50 7.28 21.01
C VAL A 291 -4.61 7.55 19.81
N THR A 292 -3.52 8.30 20.03
CA THR A 292 -2.49 8.60 19.05
C THR A 292 -1.10 8.50 19.66
N GLU A 293 -0.08 8.33 18.82
CA GLU A 293 1.34 8.36 19.21
C GLU A 293 1.69 7.44 20.40
N VAL A 294 1.36 6.14 20.30
CA VAL A 294 1.80 5.18 21.31
C VAL A 294 3.32 4.98 21.20
N ARG A 295 4.04 5.23 22.28
CA ARG A 295 5.50 5.06 22.36
C ARG A 295 5.86 4.33 23.64
N LEU A 296 6.76 3.37 23.51
CA LEU A 296 7.40 2.68 24.62
C LEU A 296 8.91 2.94 24.53
N ALA A 297 9.47 3.59 25.55
CA ALA A 297 10.88 3.97 25.55
C ALA A 297 11.53 3.77 26.94
N PRO A 298 12.78 3.26 27.01
CA PRO A 298 13.53 2.70 25.88
C PRO A 298 12.93 1.36 25.40
N ASN A 299 13.23 1.01 24.14
CA ASN A 299 12.99 -0.31 23.56
C ASN A 299 14.36 -0.83 23.06
N PRO A 300 14.92 -1.93 23.59
CA PRO A 300 14.32 -2.92 24.51
C PRO A 300 13.91 -2.36 25.87
N VAL A 301 12.85 -2.95 26.45
CA VAL A 301 12.26 -2.50 27.72
C VAL A 301 13.22 -2.77 28.88
N ARG A 302 13.30 -1.80 29.79
CA ARG A 302 14.09 -1.82 31.02
C ARG A 302 13.21 -1.44 32.20
N HIS A 303 13.72 -1.57 33.43
CA HIS A 303 12.98 -1.18 34.64
C HIS A 303 12.55 0.30 34.69
N ASP A 304 13.15 1.17 33.88
CA ASP A 304 12.82 2.59 33.76
C ASP A 304 12.03 2.92 32.48
N SER A 305 11.50 1.90 31.79
CA SER A 305 10.69 2.10 30.59
C SER A 305 9.38 2.81 30.89
N ARG A 306 8.98 3.67 29.95
CA ARG A 306 7.75 4.42 30.02
C ARG A 306 6.92 4.21 28.77
N LEU A 307 5.64 3.91 28.99
CA LEU A 307 4.60 3.91 27.99
C LEU A 307 3.99 5.31 27.95
N SER A 308 3.98 5.93 26.78
CA SER A 308 3.34 7.23 26.54
C SER A 308 2.37 7.14 25.37
N LEU A 309 1.26 7.87 25.46
CA LEU A 309 0.31 8.05 24.38
C LEU A 309 -0.31 9.45 24.45
N ASP A 310 -0.95 9.89 23.37
CA ASP A 310 -1.69 11.14 23.31
C ASP A 310 -3.17 10.85 23.01
N LEU A 311 -4.08 11.45 23.79
CA LEU A 311 -5.52 11.30 23.63
C LEU A 311 -6.13 12.50 22.92
N ARG A 312 -6.90 12.28 21.86
CA ARG A 312 -7.58 13.36 21.12
C ARG A 312 -8.85 13.85 21.81
N GLU A 313 -9.50 12.96 22.54
CA GLU A 313 -10.78 13.20 23.18
C GLU A 313 -10.83 12.52 24.55
N ASN A 314 -11.88 12.82 25.32
CA ASN A 314 -12.11 12.12 26.58
C ASN A 314 -12.32 10.62 26.32
N THR A 315 -11.53 9.77 26.96
CA THR A 315 -11.43 8.36 26.62
C THR A 315 -11.49 7.48 27.85
N ARG A 316 -12.32 6.42 27.82
CA ARG A 316 -12.21 5.28 28.73
C ARG A 316 -11.13 4.34 28.21
N LEU A 317 -10.05 4.18 28.95
CA LEU A 317 -8.86 3.46 28.53
C LEU A 317 -8.67 2.19 29.36
N THR A 318 -8.32 1.09 28.69
CA THR A 318 -7.79 -0.12 29.33
C THR A 318 -6.44 -0.44 28.68
N ILE A 319 -5.42 -0.71 29.48
CA ILE A 319 -4.09 -1.09 29.00
C ILE A 319 -3.72 -2.44 29.61
N ASP A 320 -3.63 -3.46 28.77
CA ASP A 320 -3.27 -4.82 29.13
C ASP A 320 -1.91 -5.19 28.54
N ILE A 321 -1.01 -5.73 29.35
CA ILE A 321 0.20 -6.40 28.90
C ILE A 321 -0.09 -7.88 28.79
N VAL A 322 0.17 -8.46 27.63
CA VAL A 322 -0.07 -9.89 27.37
C VAL A 322 1.20 -10.58 26.89
N THR A 323 1.36 -11.85 27.25
CA THR A 323 2.48 -12.70 26.83
C THR A 323 2.38 -13.10 25.36
N ALA A 324 3.46 -13.66 24.80
CA ALA A 324 3.55 -14.29 23.48
C ALA A 324 2.39 -15.24 23.11
N THR A 325 1.73 -15.84 24.11
CA THR A 325 0.61 -16.78 23.91
C THR A 325 -0.76 -16.13 24.12
N GLY A 326 -0.81 -14.81 24.28
CA GLY A 326 -2.04 -14.04 24.50
C GLY A 326 -2.59 -14.10 25.93
N GLN A 327 -1.84 -14.61 26.91
CA GLN A 327 -2.25 -14.61 28.32
C GLN A 327 -1.99 -13.23 28.93
N LEU A 328 -2.93 -12.75 29.78
CA LEU A 328 -2.77 -11.49 30.51
C LEU A 328 -1.62 -11.61 31.51
N GLN A 329 -0.57 -10.82 31.28
CA GLN A 329 0.58 -10.68 32.18
C GLN A 329 0.29 -9.63 33.26
N GLU A 330 -0.22 -8.46 32.86
CA GLU A 330 -0.57 -7.36 33.76
C GLU A 330 -1.67 -6.50 33.14
N ARG A 331 -2.57 -5.96 33.95
CA ARG A 331 -3.45 -4.84 33.54
C ARG A 331 -2.92 -3.55 34.17
N MET A 332 -2.31 -2.69 33.35
CA MET A 332 -1.75 -1.42 33.80
C MET A 332 -2.84 -0.39 34.11
N ILE A 333 -3.89 -0.36 33.28
CA ILE A 333 -5.02 0.58 33.41
C ILE A 333 -6.31 -0.20 33.18
N ASP A 334 -7.30 -0.02 34.05
CA ASP A 334 -8.59 -0.73 33.97
C ASP A 334 -9.75 0.26 33.83
N ASN A 335 -10.22 0.44 32.60
CA ASN A 335 -11.39 1.25 32.26
C ASN A 335 -11.40 2.68 32.88
N GLU A 336 -10.23 3.31 32.97
CA GLU A 336 -10.06 4.64 33.53
C GLU A 336 -10.50 5.72 32.54
N PHE A 337 -11.12 6.79 33.03
CA PHE A 337 -11.56 7.91 32.19
C PHE A 337 -10.51 9.01 32.19
N LEU A 338 -9.91 9.28 31.03
CA LEU A 338 -8.81 10.21 30.84
C LEU A 338 -9.21 11.36 29.91
N ALA A 339 -8.71 12.55 30.22
CA ALA A 339 -8.92 13.75 29.41
C ALA A 339 -7.99 13.76 28.17
N PRO A 340 -8.28 14.59 27.15
CA PRO A 340 -7.39 14.78 26.00
C PRO A 340 -6.01 15.28 26.42
N GLY A 341 -5.00 14.93 25.63
CA GLY A 341 -3.60 15.30 25.81
C GLY A 341 -2.69 14.12 26.14
N PRO A 342 -1.41 14.41 26.44
CA PRO A 342 -0.40 13.38 26.65
C PRO A 342 -0.56 12.70 28.00
N HIS A 343 -0.44 11.37 28.00
CA HIS A 343 -0.41 10.52 29.20
C HIS A 343 0.82 9.63 29.19
N GLN A 344 1.33 9.32 30.39
CA GLN A 344 2.52 8.50 30.55
C GLN A 344 2.43 7.64 31.81
N TRP A 345 2.86 6.39 31.69
CA TRP A 345 2.94 5.43 32.79
C TRP A 345 4.31 4.75 32.80
N ASP A 346 4.80 4.46 34.00
CA ASP A 346 5.98 3.63 34.19
C ASP A 346 5.62 2.17 33.93
N LEU A 347 6.39 1.49 33.08
CA LEU A 347 6.32 0.06 32.87
C LEU A 347 7.44 -0.59 33.67
N SER A 348 7.08 -1.36 34.69
CA SER A 348 8.03 -2.04 35.59
C SER A 348 7.85 -3.55 35.51
N PRO A 349 8.56 -4.25 34.60
CA PRO A 349 8.35 -5.68 34.33
C PRO A 349 8.67 -6.63 35.49
N GLY A 350 9.19 -6.15 36.62
CA GLY A 350 9.46 -6.99 37.80
C GLY A 350 10.25 -8.27 37.47
N ASP A 351 9.67 -9.42 37.82
CA ASP A 351 10.22 -10.76 37.60
C ASP A 351 9.68 -11.45 36.31
N TRP A 352 9.21 -10.68 35.33
CA TRP A 352 8.69 -11.27 34.09
C TRP A 352 9.80 -11.98 33.32
N PRO A 353 9.55 -13.19 32.77
CA PRO A 353 10.52 -13.87 31.93
C PRO A 353 10.93 -13.03 30.73
N ALA A 354 12.20 -13.06 30.33
CA ALA A 354 12.62 -12.46 29.07
C ALA A 354 11.84 -13.08 27.90
N GLY A 355 11.44 -12.25 26.94
CA GLY A 355 10.60 -12.68 25.83
C GLY A 355 9.77 -11.58 25.22
N LEU A 356 8.92 -11.98 24.28
CA LEU A 356 8.01 -11.10 23.55
C LEU A 356 6.70 -10.89 24.34
N TYR A 357 6.33 -9.63 24.48
CA TYR A 357 5.07 -9.19 25.09
C TYR A 357 4.35 -8.22 24.14
N TRP A 358 3.05 -8.03 24.37
CA TRP A 358 2.26 -7.01 23.69
C TRP A 358 1.50 -6.13 24.68
N ILE A 359 1.45 -4.84 24.38
CA ILE A 359 0.60 -3.84 25.03
C ILE A 359 -0.68 -3.74 24.20
N LYS A 360 -1.82 -4.08 24.80
CA LYS A 360 -3.16 -3.93 24.24
C LYS A 360 -3.84 -2.72 24.86
N ILE A 361 -4.15 -1.73 24.06
CA ILE A 361 -4.79 -0.47 24.49
C ILE A 361 -6.19 -0.43 23.91
N THR A 362 -7.21 -0.53 24.75
CA THR A 362 -8.62 -0.44 24.36
C THR A 362 -9.20 0.91 24.77
N ALA A 363 -9.75 1.66 23.82
CA ALA A 363 -10.29 3.00 24.02
C ALA A 363 -11.79 3.06 23.72
N ASN A 364 -12.63 3.53 24.65
CA ASN A 364 -14.08 3.77 24.47
C ASN A 364 -14.89 2.56 23.94
N ASN A 365 -14.44 1.32 24.18
CA ASN A 365 -14.94 0.07 23.57
C ASN A 365 -14.72 -0.05 22.05
N GLY A 366 -13.83 0.77 21.49
CA GLY A 366 -13.38 0.73 20.10
C GLY A 366 -12.25 -0.28 19.86
N PRO A 367 -11.58 -0.21 18.70
CA PRO A 367 -10.50 -1.12 18.35
C PRO A 367 -9.38 -1.08 19.38
N THR A 368 -8.70 -2.22 19.54
CA THR A 368 -7.57 -2.36 20.48
C THR A 368 -6.26 -2.13 19.73
N ILE A 369 -5.49 -1.13 20.14
CA ILE A 369 -4.14 -0.88 19.59
C ILE A 369 -3.19 -1.88 20.23
N VAL A 370 -2.35 -2.54 19.42
CA VAL A 370 -1.42 -3.56 19.91
C VAL A 370 0.02 -3.18 19.57
N GLN A 371 0.84 -2.89 20.57
CA GLN A 371 2.27 -2.63 20.41
C GLN A 371 3.11 -3.77 21.00
N SER A 372 3.97 -4.39 20.20
CA SER A 372 4.89 -5.42 20.69
C SER A 372 6.14 -4.81 21.34
N PHE A 373 6.70 -5.49 22.34
CA PHE A 373 8.00 -5.17 22.90
C PHE A 373 8.73 -6.43 23.38
N PHE A 374 10.06 -6.36 23.39
CA PHE A 374 10.89 -7.44 23.89
C PHE A 374 11.47 -7.05 25.26
N LEU A 375 11.28 -7.92 26.24
CA LEU A 375 11.92 -7.82 27.55
C LEU A 375 13.22 -8.63 27.51
N THR A 376 14.33 -7.97 27.80
CA THR A 376 15.65 -8.62 27.95
C THR A 376 15.89 -8.97 29.42
N ASP A 377 16.69 -10.02 29.67
CA ASP A 377 17.13 -10.44 31.02
C ASP A 377 17.79 -9.33 31.83
#